data_AF-A0A7S6WQ86-F1
#
_entry.id   AF-A0A7S6WQ86-F1
#
_cell.length_a   1.000
_cell.length_b   1.000
_cell.length_c   1.000
_cell.angle_alpha   90.00
_cell.angle_beta   90.00
_cell.angle_gamma   90.00
#
_symmetry.space_group_name_H-M   'P 1'
#
loop_
_entity.id
_entity.type
_entity.pdbx_description
1 polymer ?
#
loop_
_entity_poly.entity_id
_entity_poly.type
_entity_poly.pdbx_seq_one_letter_code
_entity_poly.pdbx_strand_id
1 'polypeptide(L)'
;MCEYCDDIDIAFKNAQTDPHKSFMSVYELLLNKIENKQLIIYAGDCKFKDMLHIIDEELHYTVCFYLQCPACGTFYFFGVCIRGAPVYKKLKSIAEKEIENMIWGKEGVFFNNPEQN
;
A
#
# COMPACT_ATOMS: atom_id res chain seq x y z
N MET A 1 -5.16 5.05 20.05
CA MET A 1 -3.86 4.86 19.35
C MET A 1 -3.76 3.36 19.09
N CYS A 2 -3.51 2.94 17.85
CA CYS A 2 -3.58 1.53 17.47
C CYS A 2 -2.15 1.01 17.31
N GLU A 3 -1.80 -0.02 18.08
CA GLU A 3 -0.45 -0.58 18.12
C GLU A 3 0.08 -1.03 16.75
N TYR A 4 -0.78 -1.39 15.80
CA TYR A 4 -0.37 -1.77 14.44
C TYR A 4 -0.12 -0.59 13.51
N CYS A 5 -0.65 0.58 13.85
CA CYS A 5 -0.65 1.78 13.01
C CYS A 5 0.42 2.80 13.39
N ASP A 6 0.87 2.82 14.65
CA ASP A 6 1.68 3.92 15.17
C ASP A 6 3.02 4.07 14.44
N ASP A 7 3.71 2.98 14.16
CA ASP A 7 4.96 2.96 13.39
C ASP A 7 4.75 3.28 11.91
N ILE A 8 3.64 2.84 11.31
CA ILE A 8 3.25 3.21 9.94
C ILE A 8 2.98 4.72 9.85
N ASP A 9 2.23 5.28 10.81
CA ASP A 9 1.92 6.70 10.87
C ASP A 9 3.19 7.56 10.97
N ILE A 10 4.14 7.15 11.83
CA ILE A 10 5.43 7.81 11.99
C ILE A 10 6.25 7.68 10.69
N ALA A 11 6.34 6.48 10.13
CA ALA A 11 7.11 6.23 8.91
C ALA A 11 6.56 7.05 7.73
N PHE A 12 5.25 7.05 7.52
CA PHE A 12 4.60 7.80 6.44
C PHE A 12 4.75 9.31 6.61
N LYS A 13 4.69 9.81 7.85
CA LYS A 13 4.92 11.23 8.14
C LYS A 13 6.36 11.63 7.82
N ASN A 14 7.34 10.83 8.26
CA ASN A 14 8.77 11.11 8.01
C ASN A 14 9.11 10.98 6.52
N ALA A 15 8.49 10.03 5.83
CA ALA A 15 8.70 9.82 4.40
C ALA A 15 8.26 11.00 3.53
N GLN A 16 7.40 11.90 4.01
CA GLN A 16 7.07 13.14 3.28
C GLN A 16 8.27 14.07 3.11
N THR A 17 9.26 14.01 4.01
CA THR A 17 10.43 14.89 3.96
C THR A 17 11.42 14.44 2.88
N ASP A 18 11.64 13.13 2.73
CA ASP A 18 12.48 12.56 1.68
C ASP A 18 11.87 11.24 1.18
N PRO A 19 10.91 11.32 0.22
CA PRO A 19 10.14 10.15 -0.22
C PRO A 19 10.98 9.05 -0.85
N HIS A 20 12.05 9.41 -1.57
CA HIS A 20 12.92 8.44 -2.23
C HIS A 20 13.82 7.71 -1.24
N LYS A 21 14.45 8.43 -0.30
CA LYS A 21 15.30 7.76 0.71
C LYS A 21 14.51 6.89 1.67
N SER A 22 13.23 7.21 1.88
CA SER A 22 12.36 6.45 2.78
C SER A 22 11.72 5.21 2.13
N PHE A 23 11.89 5.02 0.83
CA PHE A 23 11.19 3.97 0.08
C PHE A 23 11.46 2.58 0.62
N MET A 24 12.73 2.19 0.73
CA MET A 24 13.09 0.83 1.16
C MET A 24 12.68 0.56 2.60
N SER A 25 12.89 1.51 3.52
CA SER A 25 12.52 1.33 4.93
C SER A 25 11.00 1.26 5.13
N VAL A 26 10.22 2.05 4.38
CA VAL A 26 8.75 1.95 4.39
C VAL A 26 8.29 0.63 3.77
N TYR A 27 8.86 0.21 2.64
CA TYR A 27 8.54 -1.06 2.01
C TYR A 27 8.78 -2.24 2.97
N GLU A 28 9.93 -2.31 3.63
CA GLU A 28 10.28 -3.36 4.59
C GLU A 28 9.33 -3.37 5.79
N LEU A 29 9.00 -2.20 6.34
CA LEU A 29 8.02 -2.07 7.43
C LEU A 29 6.65 -2.63 7.01
N LEU A 30 6.15 -2.20 5.86
CA LEU A 30 4.84 -2.63 5.37
C LEU A 30 4.83 -4.13 5.05
N LEU A 31 5.89 -4.66 4.43
CA LEU A 31 6.05 -6.08 4.16
C LEU A 31 6.00 -6.89 5.47
N ASN A 32 6.78 -6.49 6.47
CA ASN A 32 6.79 -7.16 7.77
C ASN A 32 5.39 -7.15 8.43
N LYS A 33 4.69 -6.02 8.39
CA LYS A 33 3.31 -5.90 8.91
C LYS A 33 2.34 -6.82 8.17
N ILE A 34 2.45 -6.91 6.85
CA ILE A 34 1.61 -7.78 6.02
C ILE A 34 1.88 -9.26 6.35
N GLU A 35 3.14 -9.67 6.44
CA GLU A 35 3.52 -11.06 6.78
C GLU A 35 3.04 -11.47 8.17
N ASN A 36 3.04 -10.54 9.13
CA ASN A 36 2.54 -10.75 10.48
C ASN A 36 1.02 -10.52 10.62
N LYS A 37 0.28 -10.31 9.52
CA LYS A 37 -1.17 -10.06 9.50
C LYS A 37 -1.61 -8.83 10.32
N GLN A 38 -0.70 -7.91 10.58
CA GLN A 38 -0.95 -6.63 11.25
C GLN A 38 -1.44 -5.56 10.28
N LEU A 39 -1.28 -5.82 8.98
CA LEU A 39 -1.77 -5.00 7.88
C LEU A 39 -2.27 -5.94 6.77
N ILE A 40 -3.38 -5.61 6.13
CA ILE A 40 -3.91 -6.40 5.01
C ILE A 40 -3.79 -5.59 3.72
N ILE A 41 -3.55 -6.29 2.61
CA ILE A 41 -3.68 -5.71 1.27
C ILE A 41 -5.18 -5.64 0.99
N TYR A 42 -5.74 -4.44 1.07
CA TYR A 42 -7.15 -4.24 0.78
C TYR A 42 -7.39 -4.34 -0.73
N ALA A 43 -6.60 -3.60 -1.50
CA ALA A 43 -6.57 -3.64 -2.95
C ALA A 43 -5.15 -3.29 -3.43
N GLY A 44 -4.66 -3.92 -4.49
CA GLY A 44 -3.32 -3.70 -4.99
C GLY A 44 -3.12 -4.12 -6.44
N ASP A 45 -2.10 -3.52 -7.03
CA ASP A 45 -1.71 -3.75 -8.43
C ASP A 45 -1.06 -5.13 -8.65
N CYS A 46 -0.40 -5.67 -7.64
CA CYS A 46 0.28 -6.96 -7.71
C CYS A 46 0.38 -7.59 -6.32
N LYS A 47 1.00 -8.76 -6.20
CA LYS A 47 1.40 -9.26 -4.88
C LYS A 47 2.45 -8.30 -4.32
N PHE A 48 2.34 -7.94 -3.05
CA PHE A 48 3.21 -6.94 -2.44
C PHE A 48 4.71 -7.24 -2.62
N LYS A 49 5.11 -8.53 -2.53
CA LYS A 49 6.50 -8.98 -2.71
C LYS A 49 7.03 -8.81 -4.14
N ASP A 50 6.14 -8.77 -5.13
CA ASP A 50 6.52 -8.67 -6.55
C ASP A 50 6.71 -7.20 -6.97
N MET A 51 6.34 -6.25 -6.11
CA MET A 51 6.44 -4.80 -6.36
C MET A 51 7.83 -4.38 -6.83
N LEU A 52 8.88 -4.78 -6.09
CA LEU A 52 10.25 -4.37 -6.42
C LEU A 52 10.68 -4.91 -7.79
N HIS A 53 10.32 -6.15 -8.11
CA HIS A 53 10.62 -6.75 -9.41
C HIS A 53 9.90 -6.02 -10.56
N ILE A 54 8.62 -5.69 -10.39
CA ILE A 54 7.84 -4.96 -11.40
C ILE A 54 8.43 -3.57 -11.70
N ILE A 55 8.95 -2.90 -10.67
CA ILE A 55 9.57 -1.56 -10.78
C ILE A 55 10.95 -1.67 -11.43
N ASP A 56 11.78 -2.61 -10.98
CA ASP A 56 13.16 -2.78 -11.45
C ASP A 56 13.22 -3.19 -12.93
N GLU A 57 12.31 -4.07 -13.36
CA GLU A 57 12.16 -4.49 -14.76
C GLU A 57 11.27 -3.54 -15.59
N GLU A 58 10.81 -2.43 -15.00
CA GLU A 58 9.91 -1.44 -15.63
C GLU A 58 8.65 -2.04 -16.29
N LEU A 59 8.12 -3.16 -15.77
CA LEU A 59 6.96 -3.86 -16.35
C LEU A 59 5.69 -3.01 -16.31
N HIS A 60 5.55 -2.19 -15.26
CA HIS A 60 4.51 -1.19 -15.12
C HIS A 60 5.10 0.11 -14.56
N TYR A 61 4.65 1.25 -15.09
CA TYR A 61 5.13 2.56 -14.67
C TYR A 61 4.80 2.90 -13.22
N THR A 62 3.64 2.42 -12.74
CA THR A 62 3.13 2.71 -11.40
C THR A 62 2.65 1.44 -10.73
N VAL A 63 2.98 1.30 -9.44
CA VAL A 63 2.48 0.24 -8.57
C VAL A 63 1.88 0.87 -7.32
N CYS A 64 0.63 0.53 -7.03
CA CYS A 64 -0.19 1.10 -5.98
C CYS A 64 -0.79 0.02 -5.08
N PHE A 65 -0.90 0.36 -3.79
CA PHE A 65 -1.53 -0.45 -2.77
C PHE A 65 -2.41 0.40 -1.88
N TYR A 66 -3.63 -0.08 -1.67
CA TYR A 66 -4.49 0.29 -0.57
C TYR A 66 -4.37 -0.78 0.51
N LEU A 67 -3.90 -0.37 1.68
CA LEU A 67 -3.64 -1.23 2.81
C LEU A 67 -4.63 -0.87 3.93
N GLN A 68 -5.09 -1.87 4.68
CA GLN A 68 -6.02 -1.66 5.78
C GLN A 68 -5.47 -2.27 7.06
N CYS A 69 -5.57 -1.56 8.17
CA CYS A 69 -5.35 -2.15 9.48
C CYS A 69 -6.58 -2.99 9.86
N PRO A 70 -6.45 -4.32 10.05
CA PRO A 70 -7.58 -5.16 10.40
C PRO A 70 -8.12 -4.88 11.83
N ALA A 71 -7.32 -4.29 12.71
CA ALA A 71 -7.71 -4.01 14.10
C ALA A 71 -8.56 -2.75 14.26
N CYS A 72 -8.28 -1.68 13.51
CA CYS A 72 -8.97 -0.39 13.65
C CYS A 72 -9.57 0.15 12.36
N GLY A 73 -9.48 -0.59 11.25
CA GLY A 73 -10.06 -0.24 9.95
C GLY A 73 -9.39 0.93 9.22
N THR A 74 -8.28 1.48 9.75
CA THR A 74 -7.56 2.59 9.14
C THR A 74 -6.99 2.18 7.79
N PHE A 75 -7.11 3.07 6.80
CA PHE A 75 -6.58 2.87 5.47
C PHE A 75 -5.29 3.64 5.22
N TYR A 76 -4.41 3.04 4.43
CA TYR A 76 -3.18 3.62 3.93
C TYR A 76 -3.09 3.44 2.42
N PHE A 77 -2.53 4.43 1.74
CA PHE A 77 -2.12 4.34 0.35
C PHE A 77 -0.60 4.37 0.28
N PHE A 78 -0.05 3.41 -0.44
CA PHE A 78 1.37 3.34 -0.78
C PHE A 78 1.48 3.15 -2.29
N GLY A 79 2.08 4.12 -2.97
CA GLY A 79 2.24 4.09 -4.41
C GLY A 79 3.64 4.49 -4.82
N VAL A 80 4.13 3.94 -5.92
CA VAL A 80 5.41 4.32 -6.51
C VAL A 80 5.26 4.43 -8.02
N CYS A 81 5.99 5.36 -8.59
CA CYS A 81 6.13 5.54 -10.02
C CYS A 81 7.61 5.49 -10.34
N ILE A 82 8.04 4.73 -11.36
CA ILE A 82 9.46 4.68 -11.76
C ILE A 82 10.00 6.06 -12.17
N ARG A 83 9.11 7.00 -12.52
CA ARG A 83 9.44 8.38 -12.91
C ARG A 83 9.15 9.43 -11.84
N GLY A 84 8.70 9.03 -10.65
CA GLY A 84 8.19 9.96 -9.65
C GLY A 84 8.57 9.59 -8.22
N ALA A 85 8.29 10.51 -7.29
CA ALA A 85 8.44 10.24 -5.87
C ALA A 85 7.39 9.20 -5.41
N PRO A 86 7.77 8.23 -4.57
CA PRO A 86 6.80 7.39 -3.89
C PRO A 86 5.83 8.24 -3.06
N VAL A 87 4.60 7.76 -2.94
CA VAL A 87 3.51 8.43 -2.25
C VAL A 87 3.09 7.58 -1.07
N TYR A 88 3.11 8.20 0.11
CA TYR A 88 2.71 7.60 1.39
C TYR A 88 1.56 8.42 1.95
N LYS A 89 0.38 7.84 2.13
CA LYS A 89 -0.77 8.59 2.65
C LYS A 89 -1.59 7.75 3.62
N LYS A 90 -1.94 8.34 4.75
CA LYS A 90 -3.03 7.85 5.61
C LYS A 90 -4.35 8.37 5.06
N LEU A 91 -5.34 7.50 4.90
CA LEU A 91 -6.64 7.83 4.34
C LEU A 91 -7.70 7.87 5.45
N LYS A 92 -8.67 8.78 5.33
CA LYS A 92 -9.84 8.82 6.23
C LYS A 92 -10.88 7.78 5.84
N SER A 93 -11.05 7.58 4.54
CA SER A 93 -11.94 6.60 3.92
C SER A 93 -11.47 6.39 2.47
N ILE A 94 -12.01 5.36 1.82
CA ILE A 94 -11.79 5.10 0.39
C ILE A 94 -13.13 4.76 -0.26
N ALA A 95 -13.38 5.27 -1.46
CA ALA A 95 -14.53 4.83 -2.26
C ALA A 95 -14.10 3.71 -3.23
N GLU A 96 -14.92 2.67 -3.37
CA GLU A 96 -14.63 1.52 -4.24
C GLU A 96 -14.34 1.94 -5.69
N LYS A 97 -15.12 2.89 -6.22
CA LYS A 97 -14.88 3.49 -7.55
C LYS A 97 -13.50 4.12 -7.71
N GLU A 98 -12.87 4.60 -6.63
CA GLU A 98 -11.52 5.16 -6.71
C GLU A 98 -10.51 4.04 -6.87
N ILE A 99 -10.72 2.90 -6.22
CA ILE A 99 -9.88 1.70 -6.35
C ILE A 99 -9.95 1.22 -7.80
N GLU A 100 -11.14 0.91 -8.31
CA GLU A 100 -11.33 0.35 -9.65
C GLU A 100 -10.69 1.17 -10.77
N ASN A 101 -10.63 2.50 -10.62
CA ASN A 101 -10.04 3.39 -11.62
C ASN A 101 -8.53 3.61 -11.44
N MET A 102 -7.97 3.33 -10.25
CA MET A 102 -6.59 3.66 -9.91
C MET A 102 -5.62 2.48 -9.94
N ILE A 103 -6.12 1.25 -9.96
CA ILE A 103 -5.28 0.05 -10.01
C ILE A 103 -5.54 -0.78 -11.26
N TRP A 104 -4.46 -1.33 -11.81
CA TRP A 104 -4.48 -2.23 -12.95
C TRP A 104 -4.53 -3.70 -12.51
N GLY A 105 -4.08 -3.98 -11.29
CA GLY A 105 -4.18 -5.30 -10.68
C GLY A 105 -5.50 -5.56 -9.96
N LYS A 106 -5.68 -6.81 -9.54
CA LYS A 106 -6.84 -7.27 -8.76
C LYS A 106 -6.41 -8.06 -7.53
N GLU A 107 -5.36 -7.61 -6.86
CA GLU A 107 -4.82 -8.27 -5.67
C GLU A 107 -5.44 -7.67 -4.39
N GLY A 108 -5.58 -8.49 -3.35
CA GLY A 108 -6.12 -8.05 -2.05
C GLY A 108 -7.57 -8.50 -1.77
N VAL A 109 -8.07 -8.18 -0.58
CA VAL A 109 -9.36 -8.70 -0.09
C VAL A 109 -10.56 -8.12 -0.84
N PHE A 110 -10.47 -6.90 -1.35
CA PHE A 110 -11.55 -6.25 -2.10
C PHE A 110 -11.98 -7.10 -3.32
N PHE A 111 -11.03 -7.60 -4.11
CA PHE A 111 -11.31 -8.40 -5.30
C PHE A 111 -11.57 -9.88 -5.03
N ASN A 112 -11.06 -10.39 -3.91
CA ASN A 112 -11.17 -11.79 -3.55
C ASN A 112 -12.42 -12.10 -2.70
N ASN A 113 -13.23 -11.09 -2.37
CA ASN A 113 -14.42 -11.28 -1.55
C ASN A 113 -15.60 -11.77 -2.42
N PRO A 114 -16.17 -12.97 -2.15
CA PRO A 114 -17.24 -13.55 -2.97
C PRO A 114 -18.58 -12.79 -2.92
N GLU A 115 -18.76 -11.83 -2.03
CA GLU A 115 -19.99 -11.01 -1.94
C GLU A 115 -20.06 -9.87 -2.98
N GLN A 116 -19.03 -9.71 -3.83
CA GLN A 116 -18.99 -8.68 -4.88
C GLN A 116 -19.05 -9.25 -6.32
N ASN A 117 -19.33 -10.55 -6.49
CA ASN A 117 -19.53 -11.20 -7.81
C ASN A 117 -20.97 -11.67 -8.02
#